data_AF-A0A7N9D8J3-F1
#
_entry.id   AF-A0A7N9D8J3-F1
#
_cell.length_a   1.000
_cell.length_b   1.000
_cell.length_c   1.000
_cell.angle_alpha   90.00
_cell.angle_beta   90.00
_cell.angle_gamma   90.00
#
_symmetry.space_group_name_H-M   'P 1'
#
loop_
_entity.id
_entity.type
_entity.pdbx_description
1 polymer ?
#
loop_
_entity_poly.entity_id
_entity_poly.type
_entity_poly.pdbx_seq_one_letter_code
_entity_poly.pdbx_strand_id
1 'polypeptide(L)'
;MRMRMSLFPGEAPPPQVRAELPLLVSCAGLGYCTMTLEAIRYSRGSLQILDQLLLPQQSRYEAVGSVRQAWEAIRAMKVRRDGGAAGLEVGMRPRLQPPTPEFLPAGAGRPGHSPGGLSQSRRGAAGGRRGPGLAALVAFVRDKLSFLVTSRPTAVNMARAARDLADAAAREAEREGATEEAVRERVIRCAEDMLEKDLRDNRSIGDLGARHLLERVAPSGGKVTVLTHCNTGALATAGYGTALGVIRSLHSLGRLEHAFCTETRPYNQGARLTAFELVYEQIPATLIADSMVAAAMAHRGVSAVVVGADRVVANGDTANKVGTYQLAIVAKHHGIPFYVAAPSSSCDLRLETGKEIIIEERPAQELTDVNGVRIAAPGIGVWNPAFDVTPHDLITGGIITELGVFAPEELRAALTTTISSRNGTLDGPQM
;
A
#
# COMPACT_ATOMS: atom_id res chain seq x y z
N MET A 1 -27.72 27.83 -51.44
CA MET A 1 -28.94 27.87 -50.60
C MET A 1 -29.16 26.48 -50.00
N ARG A 2 -28.56 26.20 -48.82
CA ARG A 2 -28.91 25.06 -47.96
C ARG A 2 -28.72 25.51 -46.51
N MET A 3 -29.81 25.39 -45.76
CA MET A 3 -30.04 25.94 -44.43
C MET A 3 -29.18 25.27 -43.36
N ARG A 4 -28.63 26.08 -42.46
CA ARG A 4 -28.24 25.69 -41.10
C ARG A 4 -29.48 25.81 -40.22
N MET A 5 -29.86 24.75 -39.51
CA MET A 5 -30.77 24.85 -38.37
C MET A 5 -29.95 24.67 -37.09
N SER A 6 -29.78 25.79 -36.37
CA SER A 6 -29.37 25.85 -34.98
C SER A 6 -30.63 25.84 -34.11
N LEU A 7 -30.77 24.87 -33.22
CA LEU A 7 -31.71 24.93 -32.12
C LEU A 7 -30.99 24.38 -30.88
N PHE A 8 -30.64 25.28 -29.97
CA PHE A 8 -30.87 25.23 -28.50
C PHE A 8 -30.00 26.32 -27.83
N PRO A 9 -30.58 27.22 -27.01
CA PRO A 9 -29.85 28.27 -26.31
C PRO A 9 -29.17 27.71 -25.05
N GLY A 10 -28.06 28.37 -24.67
CA GLY A 10 -27.09 27.87 -23.70
C GLY A 10 -27.60 27.64 -22.28
N GLU A 11 -27.17 26.51 -21.72
CA GLU A 11 -26.96 26.35 -20.29
C GLU A 11 -25.48 26.63 -19.99
N ALA A 12 -25.25 27.52 -19.04
CA ALA A 12 -23.92 27.79 -18.51
C ALA A 12 -23.35 26.53 -17.83
N PRO A 13 -22.07 26.19 -18.02
CA PRO A 13 -21.46 25.07 -17.31
C PRO A 13 -21.49 25.34 -15.80
N PRO A 14 -21.69 24.31 -14.96
CA PRO A 14 -21.65 24.45 -13.51
C PRO A 14 -20.27 24.96 -13.06
N PRO A 15 -20.18 25.69 -11.95
CA PRO A 15 -18.93 26.28 -11.48
C PRO A 15 -17.91 25.16 -11.27
N GLN A 16 -16.78 25.26 -11.97
CA GLN A 16 -15.63 24.39 -11.75
C GLN A 16 -15.20 24.54 -10.29
N VAL A 17 -15.32 23.46 -9.53
CA VAL A 17 -14.69 23.35 -8.21
C VAL A 17 -13.18 23.40 -8.45
N ARG A 18 -12.58 24.58 -8.26
CA ARG A 18 -11.14 24.73 -8.19
C ARG A 18 -10.66 23.96 -6.97
N ALA A 19 -10.12 22.77 -7.17
CA ALA A 19 -9.20 22.19 -6.21
C ALA A 19 -8.01 23.16 -6.09
N GLU A 20 -7.83 23.77 -4.94
CA GLU A 20 -6.62 24.54 -4.64
C GLU A 20 -5.43 23.58 -4.63
N LEU A 21 -4.79 23.45 -5.79
CA LEU A 21 -3.47 22.83 -5.93
C LEU A 21 -2.45 23.78 -5.27
N PRO A 22 -1.52 23.28 -4.44
CA PRO A 22 -0.52 24.13 -3.81
C PRO A 22 0.36 24.82 -4.86
N LEU A 23 0.66 26.10 -4.61
CA LEU A 23 1.46 26.98 -5.47
C LEU A 23 2.77 26.31 -5.93
N LEU A 24 2.94 26.23 -7.26
CA LEU A 24 4.16 25.84 -7.95
C LEU A 24 5.29 26.82 -7.64
N VAL A 25 6.33 26.37 -6.93
CA VAL A 25 7.64 27.04 -6.93
C VAL A 25 8.37 26.57 -8.19
N SER A 26 8.55 27.48 -9.15
CA SER A 26 9.36 27.24 -10.35
C SER A 26 10.84 27.23 -9.97
N CYS A 27 11.44 26.05 -9.83
CA CYS A 27 12.89 25.88 -9.83
C CYS A 27 13.36 25.67 -11.27
N ALA A 28 13.73 26.75 -11.95
CA ALA A 28 14.45 26.66 -13.22
C ALA A 28 15.85 26.08 -12.97
N GLY A 29 16.16 24.90 -13.53
CA GLY A 29 17.57 24.47 -13.72
C GLY A 29 17.98 23.06 -13.30
N LEU A 30 17.11 22.21 -12.77
CA LEU A 30 17.40 20.79 -12.51
C LEU A 30 16.20 19.97 -13.00
N GLY A 31 16.46 18.82 -13.64
CA GLY A 31 15.47 18.02 -14.38
C GLY A 31 14.15 17.81 -13.64
N TYR A 32 13.04 17.78 -14.38
CA TYR A 32 11.66 17.64 -13.89
C TYR A 32 11.57 16.75 -12.64
N CYS A 33 11.61 17.38 -11.48
CA CYS A 33 11.31 16.74 -10.21
C CYS A 33 9.79 16.59 -10.18
N THR A 34 9.30 15.52 -10.80
CA THR A 34 7.88 15.18 -10.77
C THR A 34 7.49 14.99 -9.30
N MET A 35 6.66 15.91 -8.79
CA MET A 35 6.10 15.83 -7.45
C MET A 35 5.27 14.54 -7.38
N THR A 36 5.86 13.49 -6.82
CA THR A 36 5.17 12.21 -6.65
C THR A 36 4.27 12.31 -5.43
N LEU A 37 3.06 11.77 -5.53
CA LEU A 37 2.13 11.75 -4.40
C LEU A 37 2.72 10.91 -3.26
N GLU A 38 2.64 11.42 -2.02
CA GLU A 38 3.07 10.71 -0.82
C GLU A 38 1.85 10.27 0.00
N ALA A 39 1.55 8.98 0.06
CA ALA A 39 0.51 8.51 0.98
C ALA A 39 0.99 8.52 2.44
N ILE A 40 2.30 8.46 2.65
CA ILE A 40 2.98 8.41 3.95
C ILE A 40 4.03 9.51 3.97
N ARG A 41 3.94 10.40 4.96
CA ARG A 41 4.98 11.38 5.25
C ARG A 41 5.61 11.03 6.58
N TYR A 42 6.87 10.64 6.52
CA TYR A 42 7.63 10.25 7.69
C TYR A 42 8.87 11.11 7.81
N SER A 43 9.11 11.62 9.02
CA SER A 43 10.39 12.12 9.48
C SER A 43 10.57 11.64 10.90
N ARG A 44 11.83 11.54 11.37
CA ARG A 44 12.10 10.99 12.71
C ARG A 44 11.25 11.72 13.77
N GLY A 45 10.39 10.95 14.44
CA GLY A 45 9.47 11.42 15.46
C GLY A 45 8.15 12.01 14.96
N SER A 46 7.84 11.95 13.66
CA SER A 46 6.63 12.47 13.04
C SER A 46 6.15 11.59 11.88
N LEU A 47 4.95 11.04 12.02
CA LEU A 47 4.27 10.28 10.98
C LEU A 47 2.94 10.94 10.61
N GLN A 48 2.71 11.14 9.31
CA GLN A 48 1.43 11.55 8.76
C GLN A 48 1.01 10.59 7.65
N ILE A 49 -0.29 10.36 7.54
CA ILE A 49 -0.91 9.52 6.52
C ILE A 49 -1.95 10.33 5.76
N LEU A 50 -2.08 10.08 4.46
CA LEU A 50 -3.15 10.65 3.65
C LEU A 50 -4.45 9.86 3.87
N ASP A 51 -5.53 10.52 4.30
CA ASP A 51 -6.81 9.85 4.54
C ASP A 51 -7.50 9.47 3.23
N GLN A 52 -7.40 8.20 2.85
CA GLN A 52 -7.97 7.69 1.60
C GLN A 52 -9.51 7.59 1.58
N LEU A 53 -10.19 7.79 2.73
CA LEU A 53 -11.65 7.85 2.76
C LEU A 53 -12.17 9.16 2.17
N LEU A 54 -11.37 10.23 2.24
CA LEU A 54 -11.72 11.55 1.74
C LEU A 54 -11.41 11.73 0.25
N LEU A 55 -10.58 10.84 -0.31
CA LEU A 55 -10.28 10.83 -1.74
C LEU A 55 -11.49 10.37 -2.58
N PRO A 56 -11.65 10.88 -3.82
CA PRO A 56 -10.81 11.88 -4.48
C PRO A 56 -11.19 13.35 -4.18
N GLN A 57 -12.23 13.61 -3.38
CA GLN A 57 -12.76 14.96 -3.19
C GLN A 57 -11.84 15.85 -2.36
N GLN A 58 -11.14 15.29 -1.39
CA GLN A 58 -10.26 16.04 -0.49
C GLN A 58 -8.97 15.26 -0.19
N SER A 59 -7.85 15.97 -0.24
CA SER A 59 -6.52 15.45 0.12
C SER A 59 -6.12 16.00 1.48
N ARG A 60 -6.31 15.21 2.54
CA ARG A 60 -6.00 15.62 3.91
C ARG A 60 -5.07 14.61 4.59
N TYR A 61 -4.00 15.14 5.18
CA TYR A 61 -3.09 14.35 6.02
C TYR A 61 -3.56 14.35 7.47
N GLU A 62 -3.39 13.21 8.13
CA GLU A 62 -3.63 13.01 9.55
C GLU A 62 -2.33 12.63 10.25
N ALA A 63 -2.02 13.26 11.37
CA ALA A 63 -0.89 12.89 12.20
C ALA A 63 -1.19 11.59 12.96
N VAL A 64 -0.25 10.65 12.93
CA VAL A 64 -0.36 9.37 13.63
C VAL A 64 0.58 9.42 14.83
N GLY A 65 0.01 9.67 16.01
CA GLY A 65 0.73 9.87 17.27
C GLY A 65 0.99 8.60 18.09
N SER A 66 0.49 7.44 17.66
CA SER A 66 0.62 6.19 18.42
C SER A 66 0.31 4.95 17.59
N VAL A 67 0.78 3.79 18.05
CA VAL A 67 0.45 2.46 17.48
C VAL A 67 -1.07 2.22 17.44
N ARG A 68 -1.83 2.74 18.42
CA ARG A 68 -3.29 2.61 18.44
C ARG A 68 -3.94 3.39 17.30
N GLN A 69 -3.51 4.63 17.07
CA GLN A 69 -4.01 5.44 15.95
C GLN A 69 -3.63 4.82 14.61
N ALA A 70 -2.42 4.26 14.47
CA ALA A 70 -2.03 3.53 13.26
C ALA A 70 -2.96 2.32 13.01
N TRP A 71 -3.22 1.53 14.04
CA TRP A 71 -4.14 0.39 13.98
C TRP A 71 -5.56 0.81 13.58
N GLU A 72 -6.09 1.89 14.19
CA GLU A 72 -7.42 2.43 13.88
C GLU A 72 -7.50 2.93 12.43
N ALA A 73 -6.47 3.62 11.94
CA ALA A 73 -6.41 4.09 10.56
C ALA A 73 -6.37 2.95 9.53
N ILE A 74 -5.58 1.90 9.79
CA ILE A 74 -5.52 0.71 8.93
C ILE A 74 -6.88 -0.02 8.93
N ARG A 75 -7.47 -0.22 10.10
CA ARG A 75 -8.77 -0.91 10.25
C ARG A 75 -9.91 -0.14 9.60
N ALA A 76 -9.89 1.18 9.70
CA ALA A 76 -10.86 2.08 9.06
C ALA A 76 -10.64 2.27 7.56
N MET A 77 -9.62 1.62 6.96
CA MET A 77 -9.27 1.76 5.55
C MET A 77 -8.86 3.17 5.13
N LYS A 78 -8.40 4.00 6.07
CA LYS A 78 -7.70 5.27 5.77
C LYS A 78 -6.38 5.02 5.06
N VAL A 79 -5.77 3.85 5.31
CA VAL A 79 -4.59 3.31 4.60
C VAL A 79 -4.93 1.91 4.10
N ARG A 80 -4.74 1.64 2.80
CA ARG A 80 -5.25 0.42 2.14
C ARG A 80 -4.24 -0.70 1.91
N ARG A 81 -2.95 -0.41 1.80
CA ARG A 81 -1.86 -1.41 1.78
C ARG A 81 -0.60 -0.83 2.42
N ASP A 82 0.09 -1.69 3.16
CA ASP A 82 1.49 -1.60 3.64
C ASP A 82 2.06 -0.34 4.29
N GLY A 83 1.28 0.71 4.52
CA GLY A 83 1.77 1.86 5.30
C GLY A 83 2.01 1.60 6.79
N GLY A 84 1.88 0.36 7.25
CA GLY A 84 1.82 0.02 8.66
C GLY A 84 3.16 -0.18 9.37
N ALA A 85 4.26 -0.42 8.64
CA ALA A 85 5.59 -0.57 9.28
C ALA A 85 6.09 0.76 9.88
N ALA A 86 5.71 1.90 9.31
CA ALA A 86 6.07 3.24 9.81
C ALA A 86 5.39 3.58 11.16
N GLY A 87 4.29 2.91 11.52
CA GLY A 87 3.54 3.16 12.75
C GLY A 87 4.23 2.74 14.05
N LEU A 88 5.35 2.02 13.98
CA LEU A 88 6.05 1.50 15.16
C LEU A 88 6.81 2.58 15.94
N GLU A 89 7.37 3.56 15.23
CA GLU A 89 8.25 4.57 15.83
C GLU A 89 7.51 5.40 16.90
N VAL A 90 6.28 5.81 16.61
CA VAL A 90 5.54 6.76 17.46
C VAL A 90 5.05 6.11 18.76
N GLY A 91 4.91 4.79 18.77
CA GLY A 91 4.63 4.03 20.00
C GLY A 91 5.83 3.90 20.94
N MET A 92 7.06 4.07 20.45
CA MET A 92 8.28 3.83 21.24
C MET A 92 8.81 5.06 21.97
N ARG A 93 8.08 6.18 22.05
CA ARG A 93 8.51 7.28 22.93
C ARG A 93 8.36 6.85 24.40
N PRO A 94 9.41 6.99 25.25
CA PRO A 94 9.17 7.12 26.68
C PRO A 94 8.29 8.36 26.90
N ARG A 95 7.34 8.30 27.83
CA ARG A 95 6.73 9.51 28.38
C ARG A 95 7.83 10.29 29.11
N LEU A 96 8.61 11.08 28.39
CA LEU A 96 9.44 12.15 28.94
C LEU A 96 8.58 13.40 29.08
N GLN A 97 7.51 13.29 29.86
CA GLN A 97 6.88 14.43 30.50
C GLN A 97 6.58 14.00 31.94
N PRO A 98 7.11 14.70 32.96
CA PRO A 98 6.62 14.52 34.31
C PRO A 98 5.12 14.83 34.32
N PRO A 99 4.30 14.12 35.13
CA PRO A 99 2.90 14.49 35.27
C PRO A 99 2.84 15.95 35.74
N THR A 100 2.22 16.81 34.93
CA THR A 100 1.74 18.11 35.39
C THR A 100 0.78 17.85 36.56
N PRO A 101 0.96 18.51 37.72
CA PRO A 101 0.04 18.36 38.84
C PRO A 101 -1.30 18.95 38.42
N GLU A 102 -2.33 18.10 38.28
CA GLU A 102 -3.70 18.56 38.21
C GLU A 102 -4.05 19.25 39.53
N PHE A 103 -4.23 20.56 39.45
CA PHE A 103 -4.92 21.36 40.44
C PHE A 103 -6.34 20.82 40.63
N LEU A 104 -6.60 20.18 41.77
CA LEU A 104 -7.96 19.98 42.25
C LEU A 104 -8.41 21.26 42.99
N PRO A 105 -9.59 21.82 42.69
CA PRO A 105 -10.12 22.95 43.45
C PRO A 105 -10.59 22.46 44.83
N ALA A 106 -10.20 23.23 45.85
CA ALA A 106 -10.66 23.09 47.22
C ALA A 106 -12.15 23.46 47.34
N GLY A 107 -12.90 22.69 48.14
CA GLY A 107 -14.30 22.99 48.42
C GLY A 107 -14.89 22.18 49.58
N ALA A 108 -14.88 22.82 50.77
CA ALA A 108 -15.81 22.70 51.90
C ALA A 108 -15.94 21.36 52.66
N GLY A 109 -15.66 21.42 53.97
CA GLY A 109 -15.76 20.30 54.90
C GLY A 109 -17.05 20.22 55.72
N ARG A 110 -17.09 19.24 56.63
CA ARG A 110 -17.40 19.35 58.07
C ARG A 110 -17.30 17.97 58.76
N PRO A 111 -17.14 17.92 60.12
CA PRO A 111 -16.47 16.82 60.82
C PRO A 111 -17.41 15.94 61.69
N GLY A 112 -16.95 14.76 62.11
CA GLY A 112 -17.62 13.96 63.15
C GLY A 112 -16.97 12.62 63.53
N HIS A 113 -16.15 12.62 64.59
CA HIS A 113 -16.02 11.65 65.70
C HIS A 113 -15.64 10.15 65.48
N SER A 114 -14.38 9.84 65.84
CA SER A 114 -13.90 8.87 66.88
C SER A 114 -14.12 7.33 66.80
N PRO A 115 -13.25 6.51 67.46
CA PRO A 115 -12.60 5.36 66.81
C PRO A 115 -12.92 3.98 67.43
N GLY A 116 -12.63 2.91 66.68
CA GLY A 116 -12.42 1.58 67.25
C GLY A 116 -12.49 0.41 66.25
N GLY A 117 -11.49 -0.49 66.30
CA GLY A 117 -11.70 -1.91 66.00
C GLY A 117 -11.10 -2.50 64.72
N LEU A 118 -9.87 -2.99 64.85
CA LEU A 118 -9.35 -4.32 64.45
C LEU A 118 -9.60 -4.89 63.04
N SER A 119 -8.47 -5.11 62.36
CA SER A 119 -8.09 -6.22 61.48
C SER A 119 -9.14 -6.89 60.59
N GLN A 120 -8.92 -6.86 59.28
CA GLN A 120 -8.72 -8.09 58.50
C GLN A 120 -8.15 -7.81 57.11
N SER A 121 -7.25 -8.69 56.72
CA SER A 121 -6.51 -8.79 55.48
C SER A 121 -7.40 -8.78 54.23
N ARG A 122 -7.14 -7.85 53.32
CA ARG A 122 -7.36 -8.07 51.88
C ARG A 122 -6.10 -7.69 51.14
N ARG A 123 -5.44 -8.72 50.61
CA ARG A 123 -4.28 -8.63 49.72
C ARG A 123 -4.64 -7.68 48.57
N GLY A 124 -3.95 -6.56 48.51
CA GLY A 124 -3.99 -5.67 47.37
C GLY A 124 -3.57 -6.43 46.12
N ALA A 125 -4.38 -6.33 45.08
CA ALA A 125 -3.95 -6.60 43.73
C ALA A 125 -2.84 -5.59 43.41
N ALA A 126 -1.60 -6.06 43.49
CA ALA A 126 -0.44 -5.31 43.03
C ALA A 126 -0.57 -5.15 41.50
N GLY A 127 -1.00 -3.97 41.08
CA GLY A 127 -0.78 -3.50 39.72
C GLY A 127 0.72 -3.53 39.45
N GLY A 128 1.18 -4.52 38.68
CA GLY A 128 2.56 -4.63 38.26
C GLY A 128 2.96 -3.42 37.43
N ARG A 129 3.69 -2.48 38.06
CA ARG A 129 4.47 -1.48 37.33
C ARG A 129 5.44 -2.23 36.42
N ARG A 130 5.26 -2.16 35.09
CA ARG A 130 6.29 -2.55 34.11
C ARG A 130 7.50 -1.65 34.35
N GLY A 131 8.53 -2.16 35.01
CA GLY A 131 9.76 -1.41 35.30
C GLY A 131 10.59 -1.15 34.04
N PRO A 132 11.59 -0.24 34.12
CA PRO A 132 12.63 -0.12 33.09
C PRO A 132 13.44 -1.42 33.01
N GLY A 133 13.86 -1.79 31.81
CA GLY A 133 14.70 -2.94 31.53
C GLY A 133 14.65 -3.35 30.06
N LEU A 134 15.76 -3.86 29.53
CA LEU A 134 15.89 -4.37 28.16
C LEU A 134 14.80 -5.40 27.79
N ALA A 135 14.52 -6.34 28.68
CA ALA A 135 13.48 -7.35 28.49
C ALA A 135 12.07 -6.74 28.42
N ALA A 136 11.80 -5.69 29.21
CA ALA A 136 10.53 -4.99 29.17
C ALA A 136 10.34 -4.21 27.86
N LEU A 137 11.42 -3.63 27.31
CA LEU A 137 11.40 -2.99 25.99
C LEU A 137 11.11 -4.00 24.88
N VAL A 138 11.82 -5.13 24.82
CA VAL A 138 11.58 -6.17 23.80
C VAL A 138 10.15 -6.72 23.90
N ALA A 139 9.65 -6.96 25.12
CA ALA A 139 8.26 -7.38 25.34
C ALA A 139 7.26 -6.31 24.85
N PHE A 140 7.54 -5.02 25.08
CA PHE A 140 6.74 -3.92 24.57
C PHE A 140 6.71 -3.90 23.03
N VAL A 141 7.87 -4.04 22.36
CA VAL A 141 7.96 -4.08 20.90
C VAL A 141 7.11 -5.22 20.33
N ARG A 142 7.27 -6.43 20.87
CA ARG A 142 6.52 -7.63 20.44
C ARG A 142 5.01 -7.48 20.64
N ASP A 143 4.58 -6.94 21.78
CA ASP A 143 3.17 -6.67 22.08
C ASP A 143 2.55 -5.70 21.05
N LYS A 144 3.24 -4.59 20.76
CA LYS A 144 2.76 -3.59 19.78
C LYS A 144 2.72 -4.13 18.36
N LEU A 145 3.71 -4.92 17.97
CA LEU A 145 3.75 -5.58 16.68
C LEU A 145 2.63 -6.60 16.52
N SER A 146 2.44 -7.47 17.52
CA SER A 146 1.34 -8.42 17.53
C SER A 146 -0.01 -7.72 17.45
N PHE A 147 -0.19 -6.60 18.17
CA PHE A 147 -1.40 -5.80 18.09
C PHE A 147 -1.61 -5.20 16.69
N LEU A 148 -0.58 -4.64 16.06
CA LEU A 148 -0.68 -4.10 14.69
C LEU A 148 -1.09 -5.14 13.65
N VAL A 149 -0.58 -6.38 13.76
CA VAL A 149 -0.96 -7.49 12.88
C VAL A 149 -2.45 -7.78 12.91
N THR A 150 -3.14 -7.54 14.04
CA THR A 150 -4.59 -7.74 14.15
C THR A 150 -5.44 -6.74 13.38
N SER A 151 -4.85 -5.63 12.89
CA SER A 151 -5.62 -4.59 12.18
C SER A 151 -6.29 -5.12 10.91
N ARG A 152 -5.54 -5.88 10.10
CA ARG A 152 -6.00 -6.55 8.86
C ARG A 152 -5.19 -7.84 8.62
N PRO A 153 -5.61 -8.99 9.17
CA PRO A 153 -4.82 -10.24 9.19
C PRO A 153 -4.67 -10.92 7.82
N THR A 154 -5.36 -10.44 6.78
CA THR A 154 -5.30 -10.99 5.42
C THR A 154 -4.03 -10.60 4.65
N ALA A 155 -3.38 -9.49 5.02
CA ALA A 155 -2.16 -9.02 4.37
C ALA A 155 -0.91 -9.65 5.02
N VAL A 156 -0.16 -10.45 4.25
CA VAL A 156 1.06 -11.14 4.73
C VAL A 156 2.17 -10.15 5.10
N ASN A 157 2.19 -8.97 4.47
CA ASN A 157 3.27 -8.00 4.54
C ASN A 157 3.43 -7.40 5.94
N MET A 158 2.32 -7.07 6.63
CA MET A 158 2.36 -6.61 8.03
C MET A 158 2.92 -7.68 8.97
N ALA A 159 2.47 -8.92 8.83
CA ALA A 159 2.96 -10.02 9.66
C ALA A 159 4.46 -10.30 9.42
N ARG A 160 4.94 -10.14 8.19
CA ARG A 160 6.36 -10.27 7.86
C ARG A 160 7.18 -9.13 8.47
N ALA A 161 6.77 -7.88 8.25
CA ALA A 161 7.41 -6.71 8.85
C ALA A 161 7.48 -6.81 10.38
N ALA A 162 6.41 -7.30 10.99
CA ALA A 162 6.36 -7.52 12.43
C ALA A 162 7.34 -8.59 12.92
N ARG A 163 7.55 -9.67 12.17
CA ARG A 163 8.59 -10.66 12.48
C ARG A 163 9.98 -10.03 12.37
N ASP A 164 10.26 -9.36 11.26
CA ASP A 164 11.59 -8.77 11.00
C ASP A 164 11.99 -7.76 12.09
N LEU A 165 11.05 -6.90 12.51
CA LEU A 165 11.26 -5.92 13.59
C LEU A 165 11.39 -6.59 14.96
N ALA A 166 10.59 -7.63 15.24
CA ALA A 166 10.70 -8.38 16.49
C ALA A 166 12.03 -9.14 16.59
N ASP A 167 12.51 -9.69 15.48
CA ASP A 167 13.80 -10.39 15.40
C ASP A 167 14.97 -9.42 15.47
N ALA A 168 14.86 -8.23 14.87
CA ALA A 168 15.84 -7.16 15.03
C ALA A 168 15.96 -6.71 16.49
N ALA A 169 14.83 -6.55 17.19
CA ALA A 169 14.81 -6.22 18.62
C ALA A 169 15.45 -7.32 19.47
N ALA A 170 15.13 -8.59 19.20
CA ALA A 170 15.65 -9.73 19.94
C ALA A 170 17.17 -9.89 19.75
N ARG A 171 17.65 -9.87 18.49
CA ARG A 171 19.07 -10.00 18.17
C ARG A 171 19.91 -8.89 18.77
N GLU A 172 19.40 -7.66 18.79
CA GLU A 172 20.12 -6.54 19.41
C GLU A 172 20.16 -6.66 20.93
N ALA A 173 19.08 -7.16 21.56
CA ALA A 173 19.01 -7.37 23.00
C ALA A 173 19.92 -8.52 23.50
N GLU A 174 20.25 -9.47 22.63
CA GLU A 174 21.13 -10.60 22.94
C GLU A 174 22.63 -10.27 22.80
N ARG A 175 22.99 -9.08 22.29
CA ARG A 175 24.39 -8.66 22.16
C ARG A 175 25.03 -8.39 23.52
N GLU A 176 26.31 -8.70 23.62
CA GLU A 176 27.12 -8.33 24.78
C GLU A 176 27.16 -6.80 24.93
N GLY A 177 26.83 -6.30 26.12
CA GLY A 177 26.75 -4.87 26.39
C GLY A 177 25.49 -4.17 25.85
N ALA A 178 24.45 -4.90 25.44
CA ALA A 178 23.21 -4.32 24.94
C ALA A 178 22.54 -3.37 25.95
N THR A 179 22.11 -2.21 25.48
CA THR A 179 21.37 -1.20 26.25
C THR A 179 19.96 -1.00 25.69
N GLU A 180 19.07 -0.41 26.49
CA GLU A 180 17.73 -0.05 26.02
C GLU A 180 17.76 0.93 24.85
N GLU A 181 18.67 1.90 24.90
CA GLU A 181 18.87 2.90 23.86
C GLU A 181 19.30 2.24 22.55
N ALA A 182 20.22 1.27 22.61
CA ALA A 182 20.69 0.54 21.44
C ALA A 182 19.55 -0.25 20.78
N VAL A 183 18.75 -0.98 21.55
CA VAL A 183 17.58 -1.72 21.02
C VAL A 183 16.53 -0.77 20.45
N ARG A 184 16.23 0.33 21.14
CA ARG A 184 15.27 1.34 20.66
C ARG A 184 15.70 1.90 19.31
N GLU A 185 16.95 2.35 19.21
CA GLU A 185 17.48 2.92 17.97
C GLU A 185 17.55 1.87 16.86
N ARG A 186 17.94 0.64 17.17
CA ARG A 186 17.98 -0.45 16.18
C ARG A 186 16.61 -0.73 15.57
N VAL A 187 15.55 -0.79 16.39
CA VAL A 187 14.20 -1.06 15.88
C VAL A 187 13.69 0.12 15.04
N ILE A 188 13.95 1.36 15.46
CA ILE A 188 13.58 2.55 14.68
C ILE A 188 14.30 2.54 13.33
N ARG A 189 15.63 2.40 13.32
CA ARG A 189 16.40 2.33 12.07
C ARG A 189 15.93 1.21 11.16
N CYS A 190 15.63 0.03 11.72
CA CYS A 190 15.10 -1.07 10.94
C CYS A 190 13.77 -0.70 10.26
N ALA A 191 12.88 0.04 10.93
CA ALA A 191 11.63 0.52 10.31
C ALA A 191 11.88 1.58 9.23
N GLU A 192 12.86 2.48 9.43
CA GLU A 192 13.28 3.47 8.43
C GLU A 192 13.90 2.81 7.19
N ASP A 193 14.78 1.83 7.40
CA ASP A 193 15.41 1.04 6.35
C ASP A 193 14.35 0.28 5.53
N MET A 194 13.28 -0.20 6.17
CA MET A 194 12.15 -0.83 5.49
C MET A 194 11.39 0.15 4.60
N LEU A 195 11.15 1.38 5.07
CA LEU A 195 10.50 2.42 4.28
C LEU A 195 11.32 2.78 3.05
N GLU A 196 12.61 3.07 3.24
CA GLU A 196 13.53 3.41 2.15
C GLU A 196 13.70 2.25 1.16
N LYS A 197 13.81 1.01 1.68
CA LYS A 197 13.86 -0.20 0.85
C LYS A 197 12.62 -0.32 -0.02
N ASP A 198 11.41 -0.15 0.52
CA ASP A 198 10.17 -0.26 -0.27
C ASP A 198 10.10 0.83 -1.34
N LEU A 199 10.48 2.07 -1.03
CA LEU A 199 10.56 3.16 -2.01
C LEU A 199 11.54 2.85 -3.15
N ARG A 200 12.75 2.38 -2.83
CA ARG A 200 13.76 2.00 -3.83
C ARG A 200 13.30 0.83 -4.67
N ASP A 201 12.76 -0.21 -4.05
CA ASP A 201 12.30 -1.43 -4.72
C ASP A 201 11.12 -1.12 -5.67
N ASN A 202 10.18 -0.27 -5.25
CA ASN A 202 9.08 0.22 -6.08
C ASN A 202 9.59 0.99 -7.32
N ARG A 203 10.61 1.84 -7.16
CA ARG A 203 11.26 2.52 -8.30
C ARG A 203 11.94 1.51 -9.23
N SER A 204 12.66 0.53 -8.68
CA SER A 204 13.30 -0.53 -9.47
C SER A 204 12.26 -1.34 -10.26
N ILE A 205 11.12 -1.71 -9.65
CA ILE A 205 9.99 -2.35 -10.34
C ILE A 205 9.51 -1.48 -11.50
N GLY A 206 9.31 -0.19 -11.27
CA GLY A 206 8.89 0.75 -12.31
C GLY A 206 9.86 0.79 -13.48
N ASP A 207 11.15 0.99 -13.20
CA ASP A 207 12.17 1.20 -14.22
C ASP A 207 12.49 -0.09 -15.01
N LEU A 208 12.64 -1.21 -14.31
CA LEU A 208 12.87 -2.52 -14.93
C LEU A 208 11.66 -2.95 -15.77
N GLY A 209 10.46 -2.77 -15.22
CA GLY A 209 9.21 -3.06 -15.91
C GLY A 209 9.02 -2.20 -17.17
N ALA A 210 9.25 -0.89 -17.06
CA ALA A 210 9.14 0.03 -18.19
C ALA A 210 10.14 -0.32 -19.30
N ARG A 211 11.39 -0.59 -18.92
CA ARG A 211 12.43 -0.99 -19.87
C ARG A 211 12.06 -2.27 -20.63
N HIS A 212 11.73 -3.34 -19.92
CA HIS A 212 11.38 -4.62 -20.54
C HIS A 212 10.11 -4.51 -21.41
N LEU A 213 9.10 -3.75 -20.95
CA LEU A 213 7.89 -3.48 -21.72
C LEU A 213 8.22 -2.77 -23.03
N LEU A 214 9.08 -1.75 -23.01
CA LEU A 214 9.50 -1.03 -24.21
C LEU A 214 10.31 -1.93 -25.16
N GLU A 215 11.22 -2.74 -24.64
CA GLU A 215 11.98 -3.71 -25.45
C GLU A 215 11.05 -4.71 -26.15
N ARG A 216 9.94 -5.11 -25.51
CA ARG A 216 8.98 -6.05 -26.08
C ARG A 216 7.98 -5.42 -27.06
N VAL A 217 7.50 -4.21 -26.78
CA VAL A 217 6.37 -3.59 -27.49
C VAL A 217 6.80 -2.52 -28.48
N ALA A 218 7.88 -1.79 -28.19
CA ALA A 218 8.36 -0.66 -28.99
C ALA A 218 9.91 -0.57 -29.01
N PRO A 219 10.62 -1.65 -29.44
CA PRO A 219 12.08 -1.74 -29.35
C PRO A 219 12.81 -0.69 -30.20
N SER A 220 12.23 -0.30 -31.33
CA SER A 220 12.81 0.68 -32.26
C SER A 220 12.52 2.13 -31.88
N GLY A 221 11.99 2.39 -30.68
CA GLY A 221 11.44 3.69 -30.31
C GLY A 221 9.92 3.75 -30.47
N GLY A 222 9.33 4.91 -30.16
CA GLY A 222 7.87 5.11 -30.15
C GLY A 222 7.24 4.98 -28.77
N LYS A 223 5.98 5.35 -28.63
CA LYS A 223 5.28 5.36 -27.34
C LYS A 223 4.36 4.15 -27.18
N VAL A 224 3.97 3.87 -25.94
CA VAL A 224 3.06 2.76 -25.59
C VAL A 224 1.80 3.26 -24.91
N THR A 225 0.69 2.54 -25.10
CA THR A 225 -0.57 2.77 -24.41
C THR A 225 -0.79 1.63 -23.41
N VAL A 226 -0.81 1.95 -22.13
CA VAL A 226 -0.86 0.94 -21.06
C VAL A 226 -2.25 0.91 -20.43
N LEU A 227 -2.80 -0.29 -20.22
CA LEU A 227 -4.01 -0.49 -19.42
C LEU A 227 -3.63 -1.10 -18.06
N THR A 228 -4.23 -0.58 -16.98
CA THR A 228 -4.03 -1.08 -15.62
C THR A 228 -5.35 -1.28 -14.87
N HIS A 229 -5.26 -1.89 -13.69
CA HIS A 229 -6.40 -2.33 -12.90
C HIS A 229 -6.18 -2.14 -11.40
N CYS A 230 -7.25 -1.85 -10.66
CA CYS A 230 -7.21 -1.50 -9.24
C CYS A 230 -6.35 -0.24 -9.00
N ASN A 231 -5.72 -0.15 -7.82
CA ASN A 231 -4.75 0.85 -7.46
C ASN A 231 -3.49 0.20 -6.93
N THR A 232 -2.37 0.57 -7.54
CA THR A 232 -1.02 0.02 -7.34
C THR A 232 0.01 1.16 -7.33
N GLY A 233 -0.44 2.35 -6.97
CA GLY A 233 0.36 3.57 -6.92
C GLY A 233 0.92 3.84 -5.54
N ALA A 234 1.26 5.10 -5.30
CA ALA A 234 1.72 5.57 -4.01
C ALA A 234 0.63 5.41 -2.93
N LEU A 235 -0.65 5.38 -3.31
CA LEU A 235 -1.76 5.11 -2.40
C LEU A 235 -1.85 3.62 -1.97
N ALA A 236 -1.06 2.75 -2.58
CA ALA A 236 -1.03 1.31 -2.28
C ALA A 236 0.35 0.79 -1.81
N THR A 237 1.37 1.65 -1.74
CA THR A 237 2.72 1.29 -1.30
C THR A 237 3.32 2.39 -0.41
N ALA A 238 4.60 2.29 -0.02
CA ALA A 238 5.29 3.41 0.63
C ALA A 238 5.33 4.70 -0.22
N GLY A 239 5.29 4.54 -1.55
CA GLY A 239 5.41 5.59 -2.54
C GLY A 239 5.80 5.00 -3.89
N TYR A 240 5.64 5.79 -4.96
CA TYR A 240 5.90 5.41 -6.35
C TYR A 240 5.01 4.29 -6.94
N GLY A 241 4.73 3.24 -6.20
CA GLY A 241 3.87 2.12 -6.63
C GLY A 241 4.60 1.05 -7.45
N THR A 242 3.87 0.00 -7.80
CA THR A 242 4.35 -1.13 -8.61
C THR A 242 3.95 -0.98 -10.08
N ALA A 243 2.76 -1.45 -10.48
CA ALA A 243 2.28 -1.32 -11.86
C ALA A 243 2.05 0.14 -12.27
N LEU A 244 1.62 1.00 -11.33
CA LEU A 244 1.54 2.44 -11.59
C LEU A 244 2.93 3.08 -11.56
N GLY A 245 3.89 2.48 -10.84
CA GLY A 245 5.31 2.82 -10.92
C GLY A 245 5.88 2.59 -12.33
N VAL A 246 5.50 1.48 -12.99
CA VAL A 246 5.87 1.24 -14.40
C VAL A 246 5.30 2.32 -15.32
N ILE A 247 4.04 2.72 -15.12
CA ILE A 247 3.42 3.82 -15.88
C ILE A 247 4.15 5.15 -15.62
N ARG A 248 4.54 5.43 -14.37
CA ARG A 248 5.34 6.60 -13.99
C ARG A 248 6.70 6.60 -14.68
N SER A 249 7.42 5.49 -14.69
CA SER A 249 8.70 5.35 -15.41
C SER A 249 8.52 5.55 -16.92
N LEU A 250 7.48 4.99 -17.53
CA LEU A 250 7.19 5.23 -18.95
C LEU A 250 6.89 6.70 -19.25
N HIS A 251 6.15 7.37 -18.36
CA HIS A 251 5.82 8.78 -18.49
C HIS A 251 7.05 9.68 -18.34
N SER A 252 7.91 9.44 -17.34
CA SER A 252 9.14 10.21 -17.12
C SER A 252 10.13 10.09 -18.30
N LEU A 253 10.14 8.94 -18.97
CA LEU A 253 10.91 8.71 -20.19
C LEU A 253 10.30 9.38 -21.45
N GLY A 254 9.10 9.97 -21.34
CA GLY A 254 8.35 10.48 -22.50
C GLY A 254 7.87 9.39 -23.46
N ARG A 255 7.81 8.13 -22.99
CA ARG A 255 7.48 6.93 -23.77
C ARG A 255 6.07 6.41 -23.52
N LEU A 256 5.32 7.02 -22.61
CA LEU A 256 3.89 6.77 -22.45
C LEU A 256 3.10 7.66 -23.42
N GLU A 257 2.25 7.04 -24.23
CA GLU A 257 1.24 7.76 -25.02
C GLU A 257 0.01 8.03 -24.17
N HIS A 258 -0.55 6.98 -23.55
CA HIS A 258 -1.76 7.10 -22.74
C HIS A 258 -1.87 5.97 -21.71
N ALA A 259 -2.49 6.24 -20.57
CA ALA A 259 -2.84 5.25 -19.56
C ALA A 259 -4.37 5.03 -19.49
N PHE A 260 -4.83 3.80 -19.64
CA PHE A 260 -6.19 3.40 -19.30
C PHE A 260 -6.22 2.80 -17.91
N CYS A 261 -7.15 3.25 -17.06
CA CYS A 261 -7.42 2.62 -15.76
C CYS A 261 -8.89 2.21 -15.72
N THR A 262 -9.18 1.02 -15.20
CA THR A 262 -10.57 0.57 -15.04
C THR A 262 -11.16 1.05 -13.71
N GLU A 263 -12.48 1.07 -13.58
CA GLU A 263 -13.14 1.49 -12.33
C GLU A 263 -12.80 0.58 -11.15
N THR A 264 -12.70 -0.73 -11.38
CA THR A 264 -12.42 -1.78 -10.39
C THR A 264 -13.55 -1.95 -9.36
N ARG A 265 -14.71 -2.40 -9.84
CA ARG A 265 -15.85 -2.74 -8.98
C ARG A 265 -15.53 -3.92 -8.03
N PRO A 266 -16.22 -4.01 -6.87
CA PRO A 266 -17.18 -3.03 -6.37
C PRO A 266 -16.55 -1.85 -5.61
N TYR A 267 -15.26 -1.91 -5.27
CA TYR A 267 -14.61 -0.97 -4.35
C TYR A 267 -14.08 0.31 -4.99
N ASN A 268 -14.15 0.38 -6.33
CA ASN A 268 -13.85 1.54 -7.15
C ASN A 268 -12.44 2.10 -6.93
N GLN A 269 -11.44 1.26 -6.68
CA GLN A 269 -10.07 1.73 -6.45
C GLN A 269 -9.50 2.45 -7.67
N GLY A 270 -9.73 1.92 -8.88
CA GLY A 270 -9.20 2.54 -10.08
C GLY A 270 -9.87 3.88 -10.38
N ALA A 271 -11.20 3.95 -10.24
CA ALA A 271 -11.95 5.21 -10.39
C ALA A 271 -11.62 6.26 -9.32
N ARG A 272 -11.43 5.86 -8.05
CA ARG A 272 -11.21 6.80 -6.94
C ARG A 272 -9.75 7.17 -6.71
N LEU A 273 -8.84 6.20 -6.81
CA LEU A 273 -7.45 6.34 -6.36
C LEU A 273 -6.49 6.42 -7.54
N THR A 274 -6.58 5.48 -8.49
CA THR A 274 -5.68 5.49 -9.66
C THR A 274 -5.94 6.69 -10.56
N ALA A 275 -7.20 6.99 -10.84
CA ALA A 275 -7.56 8.21 -11.56
C ALA A 275 -7.07 9.48 -10.83
N PHE A 276 -7.16 9.51 -9.49
CA PHE A 276 -6.64 10.62 -8.69
C PHE A 276 -5.12 10.78 -8.85
N GLU A 277 -4.35 9.70 -8.74
CA GLU A 277 -2.89 9.73 -8.91
C GLU A 277 -2.48 10.17 -10.32
N LEU A 278 -3.14 9.64 -11.35
CA LEU A 278 -2.87 10.00 -12.74
C LEU A 278 -3.17 11.48 -13.02
N VAL A 279 -4.27 12.01 -12.47
CA VAL A 279 -4.59 13.43 -12.56
C VAL A 279 -3.59 14.29 -11.79
N TYR A 280 -3.23 13.90 -10.57
CA TYR A 280 -2.28 14.62 -9.72
C TYR A 280 -0.91 14.78 -10.41
N GLU A 281 -0.42 13.73 -11.07
CA GLU A 281 0.87 13.72 -11.76
C GLU A 281 0.80 14.17 -13.22
N GLN A 282 -0.38 14.62 -13.67
CA GLN A 282 -0.63 15.07 -15.05
C GLN A 282 -0.27 14.02 -16.11
N ILE A 283 -0.45 12.75 -15.78
CA ILE A 283 -0.25 11.64 -16.71
C ILE A 283 -1.46 11.56 -17.66
N PRO A 284 -1.27 11.51 -18.99
CA PRO A 284 -2.38 11.40 -19.93
C PRO A 284 -3.14 10.09 -19.71
N ALA A 285 -4.38 10.20 -19.23
CA ALA A 285 -5.14 9.06 -18.75
C ALA A 285 -6.64 9.09 -19.08
N THR A 286 -7.25 7.92 -19.15
CA THR A 286 -8.69 7.71 -19.31
C THR A 286 -9.19 6.66 -18.33
N LEU A 287 -10.25 6.99 -17.59
CA LEU A 287 -11.03 6.03 -16.80
C LEU A 287 -12.03 5.30 -17.69
N ILE A 288 -12.15 3.98 -17.53
CA ILE A 288 -13.14 3.14 -18.21
C ILE A 288 -13.86 2.22 -17.21
N ALA A 289 -15.08 1.79 -17.52
CA ALA A 289 -15.73 0.71 -16.77
C ALA A 289 -14.99 -0.62 -16.98
N ASP A 290 -15.09 -1.55 -16.04
CA ASP A 290 -14.41 -2.86 -16.15
C ASP A 290 -14.89 -3.64 -17.40
N SER A 291 -16.15 -3.44 -17.80
CA SER A 291 -16.76 -4.04 -18.99
C SER A 291 -16.29 -3.46 -20.33
N MET A 292 -15.58 -2.32 -20.32
CA MET A 292 -15.10 -1.65 -21.53
C MET A 292 -13.69 -2.10 -21.94
N VAL A 293 -13.04 -2.95 -21.15
CA VAL A 293 -11.65 -3.40 -21.37
C VAL A 293 -11.44 -3.99 -22.76
N ALA A 294 -12.32 -4.90 -23.19
CA ALA A 294 -12.23 -5.51 -24.51
C ALA A 294 -12.37 -4.47 -25.64
N ALA A 295 -13.35 -3.57 -25.53
CA ALA A 295 -13.53 -2.50 -26.51
C ALA A 295 -12.34 -1.52 -26.54
N ALA A 296 -11.74 -1.23 -25.38
CA ALA A 296 -10.54 -0.40 -25.30
C ALA A 296 -9.34 -1.06 -25.99
N MET A 297 -9.12 -2.36 -25.76
CA MET A 297 -8.06 -3.11 -26.45
C MET A 297 -8.27 -3.14 -27.96
N ALA A 298 -9.51 -3.36 -28.42
CA ALA A 298 -9.83 -3.43 -29.85
C ALA A 298 -9.76 -2.07 -30.58
N HIS A 299 -10.10 -0.96 -29.91
CA HIS A 299 -10.38 0.30 -30.60
C HIS A 299 -9.51 1.49 -30.15
N ARG A 300 -8.76 1.35 -29.05
CA ARG A 300 -8.00 2.47 -28.46
C ARG A 300 -6.50 2.25 -28.43
N GLY A 301 -6.01 1.21 -29.13
CA GLY A 301 -4.58 0.97 -29.33
C GLY A 301 -3.82 0.65 -28.03
N VAL A 302 -4.46 -0.06 -27.08
CA VAL A 302 -3.76 -0.59 -25.91
C VAL A 302 -2.68 -1.56 -26.38
N SER A 303 -1.44 -1.36 -25.92
CA SER A 303 -0.27 -2.13 -26.37
C SER A 303 0.40 -2.94 -25.26
N ALA A 304 0.04 -2.70 -24.00
CA ALA A 304 0.43 -3.54 -22.87
C ALA A 304 -0.59 -3.46 -21.73
N VAL A 305 -0.69 -4.52 -20.93
CA VAL A 305 -1.41 -4.52 -19.65
C VAL A 305 -0.41 -4.71 -18.52
N VAL A 306 -0.49 -3.88 -17.48
CA VAL A 306 0.34 -4.01 -16.28
C VAL A 306 -0.55 -3.93 -15.04
N VAL A 307 -0.54 -4.95 -14.21
CA VAL A 307 -1.33 -5.05 -12.97
C VAL A 307 -0.44 -5.29 -11.76
N GLY A 308 -0.94 -5.03 -10.56
CA GLY A 308 -0.28 -5.44 -9.32
C GLY A 308 -0.52 -6.90 -8.97
N ALA A 309 -0.10 -7.31 -7.77
CA ALA A 309 -0.45 -8.59 -7.18
C ALA A 309 -0.76 -8.43 -5.69
N ASP A 310 -1.69 -9.23 -5.17
CA ASP A 310 -1.80 -9.50 -3.73
C ASP A 310 -0.85 -10.63 -3.31
N ARG A 311 -0.80 -11.68 -4.12
CA ARG A 311 0.09 -12.81 -3.92
C ARG A 311 0.47 -13.42 -5.25
N VAL A 312 1.76 -13.66 -5.44
CA VAL A 312 2.28 -14.49 -6.53
C VAL A 312 2.79 -15.79 -5.90
N VAL A 313 2.32 -16.94 -6.36
CA VAL A 313 2.78 -18.23 -5.82
C VAL A 313 3.90 -18.80 -6.68
N ALA A 314 4.41 -19.96 -6.31
CA ALA A 314 5.71 -20.40 -6.77
C ALA A 314 5.79 -20.76 -8.26
N ASN A 315 4.67 -21.15 -8.90
CA ASN A 315 4.58 -21.32 -10.35
C ASN A 315 4.26 -20.02 -11.11
N GLY A 316 4.10 -18.89 -10.40
CA GLY A 316 3.73 -17.59 -10.95
C GLY A 316 2.22 -17.32 -11.00
N ASP A 317 1.35 -18.26 -10.61
CA ASP A 317 -0.08 -17.97 -10.51
C ASP A 317 -0.29 -16.77 -9.57
N THR A 318 -1.09 -15.81 -10.01
CA THR A 318 -1.18 -14.52 -9.35
C THR A 318 -2.59 -14.27 -8.86
N ALA A 319 -2.76 -14.20 -7.54
CA ALA A 319 -3.97 -13.64 -6.95
C ALA A 319 -3.89 -12.11 -6.95
N ASN A 320 -4.88 -11.48 -7.55
CA ASN A 320 -5.02 -10.02 -7.57
C ASN A 320 -6.49 -9.62 -7.56
N LYS A 321 -6.78 -8.31 -7.50
CA LYS A 321 -8.13 -7.78 -7.45
C LYS A 321 -9.01 -8.39 -8.56
N VAL A 322 -10.21 -8.83 -8.18
CA VAL A 322 -11.19 -9.42 -9.10
C VAL A 322 -11.37 -8.55 -10.35
N GLY A 323 -11.34 -9.17 -11.52
CA GLY A 323 -11.21 -8.56 -12.83
C GLY A 323 -9.84 -8.79 -13.46
N THR A 324 -8.79 -9.08 -12.67
CA THR A 324 -7.43 -9.29 -13.19
C THR A 324 -7.35 -10.49 -14.11
N TYR A 325 -7.95 -11.61 -13.73
CA TYR A 325 -8.02 -12.80 -14.57
C TYR A 325 -8.76 -12.52 -15.88
N GLN A 326 -9.88 -11.80 -15.82
CA GLN A 326 -10.63 -11.38 -17.00
C GLN A 326 -9.78 -10.52 -17.94
N LEU A 327 -9.04 -9.54 -17.40
CA LEU A 327 -8.12 -8.72 -18.18
C LEU A 327 -7.06 -9.55 -18.89
N ALA A 328 -6.50 -10.57 -18.22
CA ALA A 328 -5.47 -11.45 -18.79
C ALA A 328 -6.02 -12.29 -19.97
N ILE A 329 -7.25 -12.80 -19.86
CA ILE A 329 -7.94 -13.49 -20.96
C ILE A 329 -8.11 -12.55 -22.16
N VAL A 330 -8.62 -11.34 -21.92
CA VAL A 330 -8.90 -10.37 -22.99
C VAL A 330 -7.59 -9.87 -23.62
N ALA A 331 -6.53 -9.69 -22.84
CA ALA A 331 -5.20 -9.34 -23.35
C ALA A 331 -4.64 -10.44 -24.27
N LYS A 332 -4.76 -11.71 -23.86
CA LYS A 332 -4.37 -12.87 -24.69
C LYS A 332 -5.15 -12.91 -26.01
N HIS A 333 -6.46 -12.66 -25.96
CA HIS A 333 -7.29 -12.59 -27.18
C HIS A 333 -6.79 -11.55 -28.19
N HIS A 334 -6.33 -10.39 -27.72
CA HIS A 334 -5.83 -9.31 -28.58
C HIS A 334 -4.31 -9.39 -28.84
N GLY A 335 -3.61 -10.42 -28.36
CA GLY A 335 -2.16 -10.55 -28.53
C GLY A 335 -1.34 -9.49 -27.77
N ILE A 336 -1.91 -8.91 -26.71
CA ILE A 336 -1.26 -7.85 -25.91
C ILE A 336 -0.50 -8.51 -24.74
N PRO A 337 0.77 -8.15 -24.49
CA PRO A 337 1.51 -8.70 -23.37
C PRO A 337 0.91 -8.27 -22.02
N PHE A 338 0.73 -9.25 -21.13
CA PHE A 338 0.18 -9.06 -19.79
C PHE A 338 1.27 -9.22 -18.73
N TYR A 339 1.50 -8.15 -17.97
CA TYR A 339 2.52 -8.07 -16.93
C TYR A 339 1.91 -8.02 -15.54
N VAL A 340 2.57 -8.69 -14.60
CA VAL A 340 2.31 -8.56 -13.17
C VAL A 340 3.49 -7.84 -12.54
N ALA A 341 3.27 -6.76 -11.80
CA ALA A 341 4.30 -6.00 -11.09
C ALA A 341 4.12 -6.14 -9.58
N ALA A 342 5.05 -6.84 -8.94
CA ALA A 342 4.99 -7.16 -7.52
C ALA A 342 6.39 -7.27 -6.92
N PRO A 343 6.64 -6.72 -5.72
CA PRO A 343 7.90 -6.96 -5.03
C PRO A 343 8.04 -8.45 -4.69
N SER A 344 9.28 -8.91 -4.53
CA SER A 344 9.56 -10.28 -4.06
C SER A 344 8.89 -10.58 -2.71
N SER A 345 8.58 -9.55 -1.91
CA SER A 345 7.86 -9.68 -0.65
C SER A 345 6.41 -10.16 -0.79
N SER A 346 5.79 -9.92 -1.95
CA SER A 346 4.45 -10.41 -2.31
C SER A 346 4.48 -11.82 -2.95
N CYS A 347 5.66 -12.40 -3.14
CA CYS A 347 5.82 -13.75 -3.69
C CYS A 347 5.84 -14.78 -2.55
N ASP A 348 4.84 -15.67 -2.49
CA ASP A 348 4.74 -16.75 -1.51
C ASP A 348 5.17 -18.08 -2.15
N LEU A 349 6.47 -18.37 -2.09
CA LEU A 349 7.06 -19.58 -2.67
C LEU A 349 6.70 -20.88 -1.93
N ARG A 350 5.91 -20.81 -0.84
CA ARG A 350 5.44 -22.00 -0.10
C ARG A 350 4.23 -22.65 -0.75
N LEU A 351 3.42 -21.89 -1.48
CA LEU A 351 2.28 -22.40 -2.23
C LEU A 351 2.75 -22.75 -3.64
N GLU A 352 2.42 -23.96 -4.10
CA GLU A 352 2.89 -24.45 -5.39
C GLU A 352 2.05 -23.87 -6.53
N THR A 353 0.74 -23.74 -6.32
CA THR A 353 -0.21 -23.30 -7.35
C THR A 353 -1.26 -22.35 -6.80
N GLY A 354 -1.92 -21.61 -7.70
CA GLY A 354 -2.99 -20.68 -7.35
C GLY A 354 -4.24 -21.35 -6.72
N LYS A 355 -4.37 -22.67 -6.86
CA LYS A 355 -5.47 -23.46 -6.26
C LYS A 355 -5.43 -23.47 -4.73
N GLU A 356 -4.25 -23.23 -4.15
CA GLU A 356 -4.05 -23.21 -2.70
C GLU A 356 -4.40 -21.83 -2.08
N ILE A 357 -4.70 -20.84 -2.93
CA ILE A 357 -5.08 -19.51 -2.48
C ILE A 357 -6.57 -19.51 -2.13
N ILE A 358 -6.87 -19.23 -0.87
CA ILE A 358 -8.23 -18.99 -0.42
C ILE A 358 -8.66 -17.59 -0.87
N ILE A 359 -9.73 -17.53 -1.67
CA ILE A 359 -10.28 -16.26 -2.14
C ILE A 359 -11.16 -15.64 -1.06
N GLU A 360 -10.80 -14.43 -0.63
CA GLU A 360 -11.60 -13.63 0.30
C GLU A 360 -12.93 -13.28 -0.37
N GLU A 361 -14.04 -13.82 0.14
CA GLU A 361 -15.37 -13.32 -0.19
C GLU A 361 -15.81 -12.27 0.83
N ARG A 362 -16.40 -11.18 0.35
CA ARG A 362 -16.81 -10.05 1.16
C ARG A 362 -18.32 -9.90 1.23
N PRO A 363 -18.85 -9.16 2.23
CA PRO A 363 -20.28 -9.00 2.39
C PRO A 363 -20.96 -8.52 1.11
N ALA A 364 -22.11 -9.12 0.79
CA ALA A 364 -22.93 -8.79 -0.38
C ALA A 364 -23.25 -7.29 -0.48
N GLN A 365 -23.44 -6.64 0.67
CA GLN A 365 -23.77 -5.22 0.76
C GLN A 365 -22.73 -4.33 0.09
N GLU A 366 -21.44 -4.69 0.15
CA GLU A 366 -20.37 -3.90 -0.47
C GLU A 366 -20.46 -3.88 -2.00
N LEU A 367 -21.18 -4.84 -2.60
CA LEU A 367 -21.51 -4.86 -4.02
C LEU A 367 -22.89 -4.24 -4.30
N THR A 368 -23.91 -4.51 -3.48
CA THR A 368 -25.27 -4.02 -3.73
C THR A 368 -25.45 -2.54 -3.45
N ASP A 369 -24.62 -1.97 -2.57
CA ASP A 369 -24.77 -0.61 -2.07
C ASP A 369 -23.52 0.21 -2.42
N VAL A 370 -23.71 1.50 -2.69
CA VAL A 370 -22.64 2.48 -2.85
C VAL A 370 -23.01 3.74 -2.10
N ASN A 371 -22.11 4.26 -1.26
CA ASN A 371 -22.34 5.43 -0.41
C ASN A 371 -23.63 5.35 0.43
N GLY A 372 -23.94 4.16 0.96
CA GLY A 372 -25.13 3.92 1.79
C GLY A 372 -26.45 3.83 1.01
N VAL A 373 -26.40 3.90 -0.32
CA VAL A 373 -27.58 3.76 -1.19
C VAL A 373 -27.52 2.42 -1.90
N ARG A 374 -28.56 1.60 -1.72
CA ARG A 374 -28.72 0.33 -2.43
C ARG A 374 -29.03 0.58 -3.91
N ILE A 375 -28.25 -0.04 -4.78
CA ILE A 375 -28.43 -0.01 -6.25
C ILE A 375 -29.10 -1.29 -6.73
N ALA A 376 -28.69 -2.45 -6.20
CA ALA A 376 -29.22 -3.74 -6.64
C ALA A 376 -30.66 -3.98 -6.15
N ALA A 377 -31.46 -4.74 -6.90
CA ALA A 377 -32.81 -5.11 -6.50
C ALA A 377 -32.85 -5.83 -5.13
N PRO A 378 -33.85 -5.59 -4.27
CA PRO A 378 -34.00 -6.33 -3.01
C PRO A 378 -34.17 -7.85 -3.23
N GLY A 379 -33.57 -8.66 -2.36
CA GLY A 379 -33.72 -10.12 -2.36
C GLY A 379 -32.81 -10.91 -3.31
N ILE A 380 -32.00 -10.25 -4.15
CA ILE A 380 -31.06 -10.93 -5.06
C ILE A 380 -29.87 -11.55 -4.29
N GLY A 381 -29.50 -12.79 -4.65
CA GLY A 381 -28.26 -13.41 -4.18
C GLY A 381 -27.02 -12.73 -4.76
N VAL A 382 -25.91 -12.75 -4.04
CA VAL A 382 -24.68 -12.03 -4.44
C VAL A 382 -23.47 -12.91 -4.22
N TRP A 383 -22.61 -12.97 -5.23
CA TRP A 383 -21.26 -13.49 -5.13
C TRP A 383 -20.28 -12.32 -5.24
N ASN A 384 -19.46 -12.11 -4.21
CA ASN A 384 -18.56 -10.95 -4.11
C ASN A 384 -17.14 -11.37 -3.71
N PRO A 385 -16.43 -12.10 -4.57
CA PRO A 385 -15.02 -12.41 -4.35
C PRO A 385 -14.19 -11.13 -4.49
N ALA A 386 -13.32 -10.86 -3.53
CA ALA A 386 -12.44 -9.70 -3.55
C ALA A 386 -11.26 -9.86 -4.52
N PHE A 387 -10.92 -11.09 -4.88
CA PHE A 387 -9.78 -11.44 -5.71
C PHE A 387 -10.15 -12.54 -6.72
N ASP A 388 -9.39 -12.65 -7.79
CA ASP A 388 -9.33 -13.82 -8.66
C ASP A 388 -7.87 -14.26 -8.85
N VAL A 389 -7.67 -15.42 -9.44
CA VAL A 389 -6.34 -15.95 -9.76
C VAL A 389 -6.15 -15.91 -11.26
N THR A 390 -5.12 -15.20 -11.72
CA THR A 390 -4.63 -15.28 -13.09
C THR A 390 -3.66 -16.46 -13.20
N PRO A 391 -3.99 -17.49 -14.00
CA PRO A 391 -3.06 -18.57 -14.30
C PRO A 391 -1.80 -18.04 -15.00
N HIS A 392 -0.65 -18.60 -14.64
CA HIS A 392 0.63 -18.11 -15.12
C HIS A 392 0.81 -18.15 -16.65
N ASP A 393 0.12 -19.05 -17.36
CA ASP A 393 0.14 -19.12 -18.83
C ASP A 393 -0.50 -17.90 -19.53
N LEU A 394 -1.22 -17.06 -18.79
CA LEU A 394 -1.75 -15.79 -19.25
C LEU A 394 -0.82 -14.60 -18.95
N ILE A 395 0.22 -14.78 -18.14
CA ILE A 395 1.20 -13.74 -17.80
C ILE A 395 2.28 -13.69 -18.90
N THR A 396 1.86 -13.23 -20.08
CA THR A 396 2.67 -13.30 -21.31
C THR A 396 3.77 -12.23 -21.41
N GLY A 397 3.70 -11.19 -20.58
CA GLY A 397 4.73 -10.16 -20.48
C GLY A 397 5.83 -10.52 -19.50
N GLY A 398 5.47 -11.19 -18.40
CA GLY A 398 6.38 -11.55 -17.30
C GLY A 398 5.97 -10.93 -15.97
N ILE A 399 6.69 -11.34 -14.92
CA ILE A 399 6.53 -10.91 -13.53
C ILE A 399 7.67 -9.95 -13.19
N ILE A 400 7.32 -8.69 -12.99
CA ILE A 400 8.23 -7.58 -12.72
C ILE A 400 8.43 -7.48 -11.20
N THR A 401 9.67 -7.60 -10.77
CA THR A 401 10.12 -7.46 -9.37
C THR A 401 11.23 -6.43 -9.27
N GLU A 402 11.67 -6.12 -8.05
CA GLU A 402 12.85 -5.29 -7.83
C GLU A 402 14.17 -5.94 -8.26
N LEU A 403 14.14 -7.25 -8.58
CA LEU A 403 15.30 -8.05 -8.98
C LEU A 403 15.38 -8.29 -10.49
N GLY A 404 14.35 -7.90 -11.24
CA GLY A 404 14.24 -8.17 -12.67
C GLY A 404 12.83 -8.47 -13.12
N VAL A 405 12.69 -8.74 -14.41
CA VAL A 405 11.46 -9.23 -15.05
C VAL A 405 11.69 -10.69 -15.42
N PHE A 406 10.80 -11.57 -14.96
CA PHE A 406 10.96 -13.02 -15.08
C PHE A 406 9.78 -13.64 -15.81
N ALA A 407 10.04 -14.67 -16.62
CA ALA A 407 8.96 -15.58 -17.01
C ALA A 407 8.46 -16.34 -15.76
N PRO A 408 7.18 -16.76 -15.70
CA PRO A 408 6.64 -17.41 -14.51
C PRO A 408 7.43 -18.64 -14.03
N GLU A 409 7.90 -19.47 -14.94
CA GLU A 409 8.71 -20.66 -14.68
C GLU A 409 10.09 -20.36 -14.08
N GLU A 410 10.62 -19.15 -14.30
CA GLU A 410 11.92 -18.71 -13.81
C GLU A 410 11.84 -18.12 -12.39
N LEU A 411 10.65 -17.68 -11.97
CA LEU A 411 10.45 -16.86 -10.77
C LEU A 411 11.01 -17.52 -9.51
N ARG A 412 10.66 -18.78 -9.24
CA ARG A 412 11.10 -19.50 -8.04
C ARG A 412 12.64 -19.57 -7.96
N ALA A 413 13.29 -19.93 -9.07
CA ALA A 413 14.73 -20.06 -9.13
C ALA A 413 15.42 -18.70 -8.96
N ALA A 414 14.93 -17.67 -9.65
CA ALA A 414 15.48 -16.31 -9.59
C ALA A 414 15.40 -15.72 -8.18
N LEU A 415 14.26 -15.86 -7.49
CA LEU A 415 14.09 -15.31 -6.15
C LEU A 415 14.92 -16.05 -5.09
N THR A 416 15.06 -17.37 -5.20
CA THR A 416 15.83 -18.15 -4.21
C THR A 416 17.35 -17.97 -4.36
N THR A 417 17.86 -17.93 -5.58
CA THR A 417 19.30 -17.75 -5.87
C THR A 417 19.80 -16.33 -5.55
N THR A 418 19.01 -15.31 -5.92
CA THR A 418 19.38 -13.90 -5.71
C THR A 418 19.31 -13.48 -4.24
N ILE A 419 18.42 -14.09 -3.45
CA ILE A 419 18.35 -13.84 -2.00
C ILE A 419 19.53 -14.53 -1.28
N SER A 420 19.90 -15.73 -1.71
CA SER A 420 21.03 -16.47 -1.13
C SER A 420 22.38 -15.77 -1.35
N SER A 421 22.58 -15.13 -2.52
CA SER A 421 23.81 -14.37 -2.80
C SER A 421 23.90 -13.05 -2.00
N ARG A 422 22.78 -12.40 -1.68
CA ARG A 422 22.77 -11.17 -0.84
C ARG A 422 23.01 -11.44 0.64
N ASN A 423 22.62 -12.60 1.15
CA ASN A 423 22.91 -13.01 2.54
C ASN A 423 24.34 -13.58 2.71
N GLY A 424 25.06 -13.83 1.60
CA GLY A 424 26.40 -14.44 1.61
C GLY A 424 27.57 -13.46 1.65
N THR A 425 27.36 -12.14 1.61
CA THR A 425 28.43 -11.14 1.73
C THR A 425 28.49 -10.54 3.13
N LEU A 426 28.85 -11.36 4.10
CA LEU A 426 29.37 -10.96 5.41
C LEU A 426 30.60 -11.83 5.75
N ASP A 427 31.51 -12.01 4.80
CA ASP A 427 32.88 -12.43 5.10
C ASP A 427 33.81 -11.31 4.70
N GLY A 428 34.52 -10.79 5.70
CA GLY A 428 35.47 -9.68 5.58
C GLY A 428 36.64 -10.00 4.65
N PRO A 429 37.48 -8.99 4.35
CA PRO A 429 38.62 -9.18 3.47
C PRO A 429 39.59 -10.20 4.08
N GLN A 430 39.87 -11.27 3.36
CA GLN A 430 41.04 -12.10 3.63
C GLN A 430 42.27 -11.44 2.99
N MET A 431 43.15 -10.99 3.90
CA MET A 431 44.52 -10.47 3.75
C MET A 431 44.72 -9.10 3.10
#